data_AF-T1K4J5-F1
#
_entry.id   AF-T1K4J5-F1
#
_cell.length_a   1.000
_cell.length_b   1.000
_cell.length_c   1.000
_cell.angle_alpha   90.00
_cell.angle_beta   90.00
_cell.angle_gamma   90.00
#
_symmetry.space_group_name_H-M   'P 1'
#
loop_
_entity.id
_entity.type
_entity.pdbx_description
1 polymer ?
#
loop_
_entity_poly.entity_id
_entity_poly.type
_entity_poly.pdbx_seq_one_letter_code
_entity_poly.pdbx_strand_id
1 'polypeptide(L)'
;MLIPYIIEKAKQATSDDTFNEGDSNNSGSSTNGNDHERDVLSKYRAVFQAFLEDKPNLQLILLYSLQSFWYGLGCPKGMLLRWFSFLYDFEIVEDDVFLKWKEDINDEYPGKGQALFQVNKWFEWLEKDEEEEEEEEDEDDGSDSGTK
;
A
#
# COMPACT_ATOMS: atom_id res chain seq x y z
N MET A 1 -16.17 12.41 9.20
CA MET A 1 -17.05 12.22 8.02
C MET A 1 -16.49 11.22 7.02
N LEU A 2 -15.16 11.08 6.89
CA LEU A 2 -14.54 10.19 5.92
C LEU A 2 -14.65 8.69 6.27
N ILE A 3 -14.49 8.31 7.54
CA ILE A 3 -14.56 6.90 7.98
C ILE A 3 -15.92 6.23 7.67
N PRO A 4 -17.08 6.83 8.02
CA PRO A 4 -18.36 6.23 7.65
C PRO A 4 -18.54 6.03 6.14
N TYR A 5 -18.06 7.00 5.34
CA TYR A 5 -18.12 6.94 3.88
C TYR A 5 -17.30 5.78 3.31
N ILE A 6 -16.07 5.58 3.81
CA ILE A 6 -15.20 4.48 3.37
C ILE A 6 -15.81 3.12 3.71
N ILE A 7 -16.33 2.96 4.93
CA ILE A 7 -16.97 1.71 5.36
C ILE A 7 -18.25 1.44 4.55
N GLU A 8 -19.04 2.47 4.25
CA GLU A 8 -20.22 2.35 3.40
C GLU A 8 -19.85 1.90 1.98
N LYS A 9 -18.80 2.48 1.40
CA LYS A 9 -18.30 2.09 0.07
C LYS A 9 -17.77 0.66 0.05
N ALA A 10 -17.08 0.23 1.10
CA ALA A 10 -16.67 -1.17 1.25
C ALA A 10 -17.88 -2.11 1.24
N LYS A 11 -18.95 -1.77 1.97
CA LYS A 11 -20.19 -2.57 2.00
C LYS A 11 -20.88 -2.63 0.65
N GLN A 12 -20.94 -1.51 -0.09
CA GLN A 12 -21.49 -1.50 -1.46
C GLN A 12 -20.71 -2.43 -2.39
N ALA A 13 -19.38 -2.36 -2.35
CA ALA A 13 -18.52 -3.24 -3.14
C ALA A 13 -18.76 -4.73 -2.85
N THR A 14 -19.02 -5.12 -1.59
CA THR A 14 -19.36 -6.51 -1.24
C THR A 14 -20.78 -6.94 -1.65
N SER A 15 -21.70 -6.00 -1.85
CA SER A 15 -23.10 -6.31 -2.18
C SER A 15 -23.33 -6.53 -3.67
N ASP A 16 -22.47 -5.97 -4.52
CA ASP A 16 -22.54 -6.14 -5.97
C ASP A 16 -21.90 -7.46 -6.45
N ASP A 17 -21.18 -8.15 -5.55
CA ASP A 17 -20.63 -9.50 -5.75
C ASP A 17 -21.65 -10.62 -5.42
N THR A 18 -22.92 -10.47 -5.78
CA THR A 18 -23.75 -11.64 -6.16
C THR A 18 -23.24 -12.18 -7.49
N PHE A 19 -22.05 -12.79 -7.43
CA PHE A 19 -21.42 -13.47 -8.54
C PHE A 19 -22.35 -14.62 -8.97
N ASN A 20 -22.94 -14.47 -10.14
CA ASN A 20 -23.86 -15.38 -10.78
C ASN A 20 -23.20 -16.77 -10.90
N GLU A 21 -23.61 -17.74 -10.06
CA GLU A 21 -23.33 -19.17 -10.25
C GLU A 21 -24.12 -19.65 -11.48
N GLY A 22 -23.52 -19.46 -12.66
CA GLY A 22 -24.12 -19.82 -13.94
C GLY A 22 -23.06 -20.10 -14.98
N ASP A 23 -22.83 -21.40 -15.17
CA ASP A 23 -22.21 -22.08 -16.32
C ASP A 23 -20.68 -22.10 -16.46
N SER A 24 -20.15 -23.22 -15.96
CA SER A 24 -18.94 -23.88 -16.45
C SER A 24 -18.88 -23.90 -17.99
N ASN A 25 -17.86 -23.27 -18.58
CA ASN A 25 -16.95 -23.92 -19.52
C ASN A 25 -15.83 -22.99 -20.01
N ASN A 26 -14.61 -23.53 -19.93
CA ASN A 26 -13.43 -23.28 -20.77
C ASN A 26 -12.35 -22.29 -20.30
N SER A 27 -11.24 -22.90 -19.85
CA SER A 27 -9.82 -22.55 -20.05
C SER A 27 -9.31 -21.12 -19.82
N GLY A 28 -8.46 -21.00 -18.79
CA GLY A 28 -7.22 -20.21 -18.87
C GLY A 28 -7.29 -18.77 -18.36
N SER A 29 -6.79 -18.58 -17.13
CA SER A 29 -6.08 -17.39 -16.60
C SER A 29 -6.64 -16.89 -15.26
N SER A 30 -6.09 -17.40 -14.16
CA SER A 30 -6.28 -16.81 -12.82
C SER A 30 -5.32 -15.64 -12.53
N THR A 31 -4.73 -15.00 -13.56
CA THR A 31 -3.85 -13.82 -13.41
C THR A 31 -4.54 -12.48 -13.70
N ASN A 32 -5.75 -12.46 -14.24
CA ASN A 32 -6.34 -11.23 -14.81
C ASN A 32 -6.78 -10.15 -13.79
N GLY A 33 -7.09 -10.51 -12.55
CA GLY A 33 -7.63 -9.56 -11.55
C GLY A 33 -6.58 -8.64 -10.93
N ASN A 34 -5.41 -9.20 -10.60
CA ASN A 34 -4.33 -8.44 -9.95
C ASN A 34 -3.66 -7.48 -10.92
N ASP A 35 -3.48 -7.91 -12.17
CA ASP A 35 -2.94 -7.07 -13.25
C ASP A 35 -3.88 -5.90 -13.54
N HIS A 36 -5.20 -6.13 -13.45
CA HIS A 36 -6.18 -5.07 -13.60
C HIS A 36 -6.06 -3.99 -12.52
N GLU A 37 -5.93 -4.36 -11.24
CA GLU A 37 -5.76 -3.38 -10.15
C GLU A 37 -4.49 -2.54 -10.34
N ARG A 38 -3.38 -3.19 -10.72
CA ARG A 38 -2.11 -2.51 -11.02
C ARG A 38 -2.26 -1.53 -12.19
N ASP A 39 -2.89 -1.97 -13.29
CA ASP A 39 -3.13 -1.14 -14.48
C ASP A 39 -4.01 0.07 -14.18
N VAL A 40 -5.03 -0.11 -13.34
CA VAL A 40 -5.90 1.00 -12.91
C VAL A 40 -5.07 2.01 -12.12
N LEU A 41 -4.31 1.58 -11.12
CA LEU A 41 -3.50 2.49 -10.31
C LEU A 41 -2.45 3.21 -11.15
N SER A 42 -1.79 2.51 -12.06
CA SER A 42 -0.84 3.09 -13.02
C SER A 42 -1.46 4.21 -13.85
N LYS A 43 -2.68 4.04 -14.35
CA LYS A 43 -3.39 5.08 -15.14
C LYS A 43 -3.70 6.34 -14.33
N TYR A 44 -3.96 6.19 -13.03
CA TYR A 44 -4.28 7.32 -12.15
C TYR A 44 -3.08 7.85 -11.36
N ARG A 45 -1.87 7.30 -11.58
CA ARG A 45 -0.64 7.68 -10.88
C ARG A 45 -0.43 9.19 -10.85
N ALA A 46 -0.50 9.85 -12.01
CA ALA A 46 -0.30 11.30 -12.11
C ALA A 46 -1.33 12.12 -11.32
N VAL A 47 -2.56 11.60 -11.18
CA VAL A 47 -3.59 12.23 -10.35
C VAL A 47 -3.23 12.08 -8.88
N PHE A 48 -2.84 10.88 -8.45
CA PHE A 48 -2.39 10.65 -7.08
C PHE A 48 -1.18 11.54 -6.73
N GLN A 49 -0.16 11.58 -7.58
CA GLN A 49 1.01 12.43 -7.38
C GLN A 49 0.61 13.91 -7.24
N ALA A 50 -0.24 14.44 -8.13
CA ALA A 50 -0.69 15.83 -8.03
C ALA A 50 -1.33 16.21 -6.68
N PHE A 51 -1.96 15.25 -5.99
CA PHE A 51 -2.56 15.49 -4.67
C PHE A 51 -1.65 15.11 -3.50
N LEU A 52 -0.80 14.11 -3.65
CA LEU A 52 -0.10 13.45 -2.54
C LEU A 52 1.40 13.74 -2.47
N GLU A 53 2.03 14.11 -3.57
CA GLU A 53 3.45 14.48 -3.62
C GLU A 53 3.76 15.62 -2.63
N ASP A 54 4.85 15.46 -1.88
CA ASP A 54 5.31 16.33 -0.78
C ASP A 54 4.27 16.56 0.33
N LYS A 55 3.31 15.65 0.50
CA LYS A 55 2.20 15.78 1.46
C LYS A 55 2.05 14.51 2.30
N PRO A 56 2.99 14.23 3.22
CA PRO A 56 3.03 12.99 4.01
C PRO A 56 1.77 12.77 4.86
N ASN A 57 1.14 13.85 5.34
CA ASN A 57 -0.12 13.74 6.09
C ASN A 57 -1.29 13.23 5.21
N LEU A 58 -1.34 13.57 3.92
CA LEU A 58 -2.38 13.07 3.01
C LEU A 58 -2.10 11.64 2.58
N GLN A 59 -0.83 11.29 2.35
CA GLN A 59 -0.39 9.92 2.10
C GLN A 59 -0.73 9.01 3.31
N LEU A 60 -0.52 9.49 4.54
CA LEU A 60 -0.90 8.76 5.75
C LEU A 60 -2.42 8.53 5.84
N ILE A 61 -3.22 9.54 5.49
CA ILE A 61 -4.69 9.39 5.41
C ILE A 61 -5.08 8.38 4.32
N LEU A 62 -4.36 8.31 3.20
CA LEU A 62 -4.58 7.29 2.17
C LEU A 62 -4.37 5.88 2.75
N LEU A 63 -3.28 5.64 3.49
CA LEU A 63 -3.01 4.35 4.12
C LEU A 63 -4.09 3.97 5.14
N TYR A 64 -4.52 4.91 5.98
CA TYR A 64 -5.64 4.69 6.91
C TYR A 64 -6.96 4.39 6.21
N SER A 65 -7.21 5.06 5.09
CA SER A 65 -8.41 4.86 4.29
C SER A 65 -8.41 3.48 3.65
N LEU A 66 -7.28 3.07 3.08
CA LEU A 66 -7.09 1.74 2.50
C LEU A 66 -7.25 0.63 3.55
N GLN A 67 -6.64 0.77 4.73
CA GLN A 67 -6.82 -0.15 5.85
C GLN A 67 -8.30 -0.32 6.21
N SER A 68 -9.01 0.80 6.40
CA SER A 68 -10.41 0.79 6.82
C SER A 68 -11.32 0.20 5.75
N PHE A 69 -11.03 0.48 4.48
CA PHE A 69 -11.73 -0.11 3.34
C PHE A 69 -11.54 -1.62 3.31
N TRP A 70 -10.28 -2.08 3.33
CA TRP A 70 -9.92 -3.49 3.37
C TRP A 70 -10.55 -4.24 4.57
N TYR A 71 -10.57 -3.60 5.74
CA TYR A 71 -11.22 -4.14 6.93
C TYR A 71 -12.74 -4.28 6.72
N GLY A 72 -13.37 -3.27 6.11
CA GLY A 72 -14.79 -3.29 5.75
C GLY A 72 -15.17 -4.39 4.76
N LEU A 73 -14.23 -4.84 3.91
CA LEU A 73 -14.39 -5.98 3.00
C LEU A 73 -14.22 -7.35 3.70
N GLY A 74 -13.99 -7.39 5.00
CA GLY A 74 -13.76 -8.63 5.74
C GLY A 74 -12.32 -9.15 5.67
N CYS A 75 -11.35 -8.25 5.45
CA CYS A 75 -9.92 -8.56 5.48
C CYS A 75 -9.46 -9.62 4.46
N PRO A 76 -9.76 -9.44 3.15
CA PRO A 76 -9.35 -10.38 2.12
C PRO A 76 -7.83 -10.59 2.13
N LYS A 77 -7.40 -11.85 2.09
CA LYS A 77 -5.98 -12.22 2.20
C LYS A 77 -5.19 -11.72 1.01
N GLY A 78 -4.04 -11.10 1.27
CA GLY A 78 -3.10 -10.63 0.24
C GLY A 78 -3.50 -9.32 -0.44
N MET A 79 -4.72 -8.81 -0.25
CA MET A 79 -5.14 -7.54 -0.85
C MET A 79 -4.37 -6.36 -0.27
N LEU A 80 -4.32 -6.20 1.05
CA LEU A 80 -3.67 -5.04 1.66
C LEU A 80 -2.18 -4.99 1.31
N LEU A 81 -1.50 -6.13 1.43
CA LEU A 81 -0.09 -6.28 1.06
C LEU A 81 0.16 -5.88 -0.40
N ARG A 82 -0.66 -6.39 -1.33
CA ARG A 82 -0.54 -6.05 -2.75
C ARG A 82 -0.71 -4.56 -3.01
N TRP A 83 -1.67 -3.92 -2.35
CA TRP A 83 -1.88 -2.48 -2.47
C TRP A 83 -0.73 -1.66 -1.85
N PHE A 84 -0.15 -2.10 -0.73
CA PHE A 84 1.05 -1.47 -0.17
C PHE A 84 2.21 -1.53 -1.17
N SER A 85 2.49 -2.70 -1.75
CA SER A 85 3.51 -2.84 -2.79
C SER A 85 3.22 -1.95 -4.00
N PHE A 86 1.97 -1.81 -4.44
CA PHE A 86 1.68 -0.93 -5.57
C PHE A 86 1.86 0.56 -5.24
N LEU A 87 1.48 0.99 -4.04
CA LEU A 87 1.66 2.38 -3.61
C LEU A 87 3.14 2.76 -3.51
N TYR A 88 3.98 1.81 -3.08
CA TYR A 88 5.44 1.91 -3.07
C TYR A 88 6.02 1.89 -4.51
N ASP A 89 5.73 0.84 -5.31
CA ASP A 89 6.24 0.68 -6.70
C ASP A 89 5.96 1.90 -7.60
N PHE A 90 4.83 2.59 -7.36
CA PHE A 90 4.43 3.76 -8.13
C PHE A 90 4.83 5.09 -7.49
N GLU A 91 5.61 5.09 -6.41
CA GLU A 91 6.07 6.29 -5.70
C GLU A 91 4.88 7.21 -5.36
N ILE A 92 3.78 6.62 -4.86
CA ILE A 92 2.58 7.35 -4.44
C ILE A 92 2.65 7.69 -2.95
N VAL A 93 3.32 6.83 -2.17
CA VAL A 93 3.53 6.99 -0.74
C VAL A 93 5.01 6.81 -0.47
N GLU A 94 5.58 7.72 0.30
CA GLU A 94 6.97 7.72 0.74
C GLU A 94 7.19 6.72 1.89
N ASP A 95 8.42 6.27 2.04
CA ASP A 95 8.78 5.17 2.96
C ASP A 95 8.60 5.56 4.42
N ASP A 96 8.99 6.79 4.76
CA ASP A 96 8.78 7.40 6.07
C ASP A 96 7.30 7.43 6.47
N VAL A 97 6.38 7.58 5.50
CA VAL A 97 4.94 7.57 5.74
C VAL A 97 4.43 6.16 6.01
N PHE A 98 4.97 5.13 5.33
CA PHE A 98 4.66 3.74 5.65
C PHE A 98 5.13 3.39 7.07
N LEU A 99 6.35 3.76 7.44
CA LEU A 99 6.89 3.53 8.78
C LEU A 99 6.10 4.30 9.84
N LYS A 100 5.81 5.56 9.60
CA LYS A 100 4.93 6.35 10.47
C LYS A 100 3.56 5.70 10.64
N TRP A 101 2.97 5.21 9.55
CA TRP A 101 1.72 4.44 9.66
C TRP A 101 1.93 3.23 10.55
N LYS A 102 2.99 2.42 10.36
CA LYS A 102 3.27 1.19 11.15
C LYS A 102 3.28 1.47 12.65
N GLU A 103 3.95 2.53 13.06
CA GLU A 103 4.15 2.91 14.47
C GLU A 103 2.96 3.65 15.10
N ASP A 104 2.19 4.38 14.29
CA ASP A 104 1.12 5.23 14.79
C ASP A 104 -0.06 4.41 15.36
N ILE A 105 -0.52 4.84 16.54
CA ILE A 105 -1.65 4.27 17.26
C ILE A 105 -2.83 5.21 17.06
N ASN A 106 -3.63 4.91 16.04
CA ASN A 106 -4.81 5.68 15.70
C ASN A 106 -6.08 4.81 15.74
N ASP A 107 -6.85 4.96 16.83
CA ASP A 107 -8.10 4.22 17.06
C ASP A 107 -9.29 4.76 16.23
N GLU A 108 -9.12 5.86 15.48
CA GLU A 108 -10.17 6.38 14.60
C GLU A 108 -10.42 5.44 13.41
N TYR A 109 -9.42 4.67 12.99
CA TYR A 109 -9.48 3.79 11.82
C TYR A 109 -9.42 2.31 12.22
N PRO A 110 -10.46 1.50 11.91
CA PRO A 110 -10.50 0.11 12.34
C PRO A 110 -9.53 -0.78 11.54
N GLY A 111 -9.20 -1.94 12.10
CA GLY A 111 -8.47 -3.00 11.39
C GLY A 111 -6.94 -2.96 11.50
N LYS A 112 -6.36 -2.02 12.25
CA LYS A 112 -4.90 -1.84 12.37
C LYS A 112 -4.15 -3.11 12.77
N GLY A 113 -4.58 -3.81 13.81
CA GLY A 113 -3.89 -5.02 14.28
C GLY A 113 -3.88 -6.16 13.25
N GLN A 114 -4.97 -6.36 12.51
CA GLN A 114 -5.04 -7.37 11.45
C GLN A 114 -4.25 -6.94 10.20
N ALA A 115 -4.25 -5.64 9.90
CA ALA A 115 -3.45 -5.06 8.84
C ALA A 115 -1.96 -5.30 9.09
N LEU A 116 -1.46 -4.92 10.27
CA LEU A 116 -0.07 -5.15 10.68
C LEU A 116 0.33 -6.62 10.54
N PHE A 117 -0.51 -7.56 10.98
CA PHE A 117 -0.24 -8.98 10.84
C PHE A 117 -0.04 -9.43 9.37
N GLN A 118 -0.75 -8.80 8.43
CA GLN A 118 -0.64 -9.12 7.01
C GLN A 118 0.60 -8.51 6.34
N VAL A 119 1.02 -7.31 6.74
CA VAL A 119 2.09 -6.56 6.06
C VAL A 119 3.43 -6.54 6.81
N ASN A 120 3.53 -7.14 8.00
CA ASN A 120 4.75 -7.09 8.82
C ASN A 120 6.03 -7.51 8.08
N LYS A 121 5.96 -8.60 7.30
CA LYS A 121 7.11 -9.09 6.52
C LYS A 121 7.55 -8.13 5.43
N TRP A 122 6.63 -7.33 4.90
CA TRP A 122 6.96 -6.32 3.90
C TRP A 122 7.67 -5.14 4.56
N PHE A 123 7.26 -4.76 5.77
CA PHE A 123 8.01 -3.77 6.56
C PHE A 123 9.40 -4.23 6.96
N GLU A 124 9.57 -5.51 7.32
CA GLU A 124 10.90 -6.09 7.57
C GLU A 124 11.82 -6.08 6.35
N TRP A 125 11.27 -5.96 5.14
CA TRP A 125 12.03 -5.76 3.91
C TRP A 125 12.34 -4.28 3.70
N LEU A 126 11.34 -3.40 3.85
CA LEU A 126 11.50 -1.95 3.70
C LEU A 126 12.59 -1.39 4.64
N GLU A 127 12.57 -1.79 5.91
CA GLU A 127 13.56 -1.34 6.91
C GLU A 127 14.99 -1.80 6.59
N LYS A 128 15.16 -2.93 5.91
CA LYS A 128 16.50 -3.41 5.49
C LYS A 128 17.03 -2.67 4.28
N ASP A 129 16.14 -2.32 3.36
CA ASP A 129 16.46 -1.55 2.17
C ASP A 129 17.03 -0.18 2.59
N GLU A 130 16.35 0.49 3.54
CA GLU A 130 16.82 1.76 4.13
C GLU A 130 18.19 1.62 4.85
N GLU A 131 18.38 0.57 5.66
CA GLU A 131 19.67 0.31 6.34
C GLU A 131 20.83 0.08 5.35
N GLU A 132 20.59 -0.62 4.23
CA GLU A 132 21.59 -0.89 3.19
C GLU A 132 21.95 0.39 2.41
N GLU A 133 21.00 1.29 2.16
CA GLU A 133 21.26 2.58 1.48
C GLU A 133 22.08 3.55 2.36
N GLU A 134 21.81 3.63 3.67
CA GLU A 134 22.60 4.47 4.59
C GLU A 134 24.07 4.01 4.72
N GLU A 135 24.33 2.70 4.70
CA GLU A 135 25.70 2.16 4.77
C GLU A 135 26.53 2.48 3.51
N GLU A 136 25.90 2.57 2.33
CA GLU A 136 26.61 2.89 1.07
C GLU A 136 27.00 4.38 0.95
N GLU A 137 26.24 5.30 1.55
CA GLU A 137 26.55 6.74 1.48
C GLU A 137 27.76 7.16 2.33
N ASP A 138 28.08 6.42 3.39
CA ASP A 138 29.19 6.71 4.31
C ASP A 138 30.57 6.24 3.77
N GLU A 139 30.63 5.44 2.69
CA GLU A 139 31.88 4.87 2.16
C GLU A 139 32.60 5.73 1.08
N ASP A 140 32.02 6.84 0.60
CA ASP A 140 32.59 7.64 -0.53
C ASP A 140 33.47 8.86 -0.12
N ASP A 141 33.59 9.25 1.16
CA ASP A 141 34.42 10.40 1.59
C ASP A 141 35.91 10.05 1.86
N GLY A 142 36.42 9.03 1.16
CA GLY A 142 37.62 8.30 1.58
C GLY A 142 38.82 8.28 0.64
N SER A 143 38.93 9.11 -0.43
CA SER A 143 40.17 9.10 -1.23
C SER A 143 40.53 10.38 -2.00
N ASP A 144 41.11 11.37 -1.32
CA ASP A 144 42.25 12.10 -1.91
C ASP A 144 43.24 12.51 -0.82
N SER A 145 44.19 11.61 -0.53
CA SER A 145 45.44 12.02 0.09
C SER A 145 46.64 11.47 -0.67
N GLY A 146 47.16 12.32 -1.55
CA GLY A 146 48.60 12.48 -1.73
C GLY A 146 49.25 11.54 -2.74
N THR A 147 49.54 12.09 -3.91
CA THR A 147 50.80 11.76 -4.58
C THR A 147 51.68 12.99 -4.65
N LYS A 148 52.89 12.77 -4.16
CA LYS A 148 53.98 13.69 -3.85
C LYS A 148 54.69 14.21 -5.10
#